data_AF-A0A6N2LTL4-F1
#
_entry.id   AF-A0A6N2LTL4-F1
#
_cell.length_a   1.000
_cell.length_b   1.000
_cell.length_c   1.000
_cell.angle_alpha   90.00
_cell.angle_beta   90.00
_cell.angle_gamma   90.00
#
_symmetry.space_group_name_H-M   'P 1'
#
loop_
_entity.id
_entity.type
_entity.pdbx_description
1 polymer ?
#
loop_
_entity_poly.entity_id
_entity_poly.type
_entity_poly.pdbx_seq_one_letter_code
_entity_poly.pdbx_strand_id
1 'polypeptide(L)'
;MDCLSTWFQDDEVTAFSVAHEKTVWEYAGLDPRFNNLVNDAMASDSILTSKLVVSKCKGIFDGVNSLVDVGGGVGTMAKAISEAFPHIDCTVFDLLHVVSDLQGSKNLKYAGEICLRQFLRQMLFYSRGYCITGVMKTA
;
A
#
# COMPACT_ATOMS: atom_id res chain seq x y z
N MET A 1 -27.12 -11.31 -13.88
CA MET A 1 -27.61 -11.67 -12.52
C MET A 1 -27.44 -10.46 -11.63
N ASP A 2 -28.12 -10.41 -10.49
CA ASP A 2 -27.88 -9.37 -9.49
C ASP A 2 -26.72 -9.78 -8.57
N CYS A 3 -25.55 -9.18 -8.77
CA CYS A 3 -24.36 -9.50 -8.00
C CYS A 3 -24.47 -9.10 -6.52
N LEU A 4 -25.33 -8.14 -6.17
CA LEU A 4 -25.50 -7.69 -4.79
C LEU A 4 -26.21 -8.76 -3.96
N SER A 5 -27.30 -9.34 -4.46
CA SER A 5 -28.01 -10.42 -3.76
C SER A 5 -27.23 -11.74 -3.73
N THR A 6 -26.41 -12.04 -4.74
CA THR A 6 -25.49 -13.20 -4.68
C THR A 6 -24.39 -13.00 -3.64
N TRP A 7 -23.73 -11.84 -3.62
CA TRP A 7 -22.70 -11.52 -2.63
C TRP A 7 -23.22 -11.54 -1.18
N PHE A 8 -24.44 -11.03 -0.95
CA PHE A 8 -25.04 -11.00 0.39
C PHE A 8 -25.39 -12.40 0.97
N GLN A 9 -25.06 -13.50 0.28
CA GLN A 9 -25.22 -14.87 0.75
C GLN A 9 -23.88 -15.63 0.90
N ASP A 10 -22.74 -15.00 0.62
CA ASP A 10 -21.42 -15.62 0.60
C ASP A 10 -20.34 -14.67 1.15
N ASP A 11 -19.93 -14.91 2.40
CA ASP A 11 -18.94 -14.10 3.15
C ASP A 11 -17.48 -14.26 2.63
N GLU A 12 -17.18 -15.28 1.81
CA GLU A 12 -15.82 -15.55 1.33
C GLU A 12 -15.48 -14.80 0.02
N VAL A 13 -16.48 -14.21 -0.66
CA VAL A 13 -16.31 -13.46 -1.91
C VAL A 13 -16.63 -11.97 -1.74
N THR A 14 -16.02 -11.12 -2.58
CA THR A 14 -16.38 -9.70 -2.64
C THR A 14 -17.45 -9.43 -3.69
N ALA A 15 -18.29 -8.41 -3.50
CA ALA A 15 -19.26 -7.97 -4.51
C ALA A 15 -18.61 -7.67 -5.88
N PHE A 16 -17.37 -7.15 -5.87
CA PHE A 16 -16.57 -6.94 -7.08
C PHE A 16 -16.19 -8.27 -7.76
N SER A 17 -15.78 -9.27 -6.98
CA SER A 17 -15.46 -10.62 -7.47
C SER A 17 -16.66 -11.35 -8.04
N VAL A 18 -17.85 -11.17 -7.46
CA VAL A 18 -19.11 -11.70 -8.01
C VAL A 18 -19.51 -10.97 -9.31
N ALA A 19 -19.15 -9.71 -9.49
CA ALA A 19 -19.47 -8.92 -10.69
C ALA A 19 -18.45 -9.06 -11.84
N HIS A 20 -17.19 -9.38 -11.54
CA HIS A 20 -16.07 -9.31 -12.50
C HIS A 20 -15.18 -10.56 -12.56
N GLU A 21 -15.52 -11.63 -11.83
CA GLU A 21 -14.79 -12.92 -11.79
C GLU A 21 -13.31 -12.78 -11.37
N LYS A 22 -12.97 -11.68 -10.67
CA LYS A 22 -11.61 -11.26 -10.28
C LYS A 22 -11.61 -10.45 -8.98
N THR A 23 -10.51 -10.43 -8.26
CA THR A 23 -10.28 -9.40 -7.24
C THR A 23 -10.07 -8.03 -7.89
N VAL A 24 -10.26 -6.96 -7.10
CA VAL A 24 -9.97 -5.56 -7.52
C VAL A 24 -8.54 -5.43 -8.05
N TRP A 25 -7.58 -6.10 -7.40
CA TRP A 25 -6.15 -6.04 -7.71
C TRP A 25 -5.79 -6.79 -8.99
N GLU A 26 -6.39 -7.96 -9.24
CA GLU A 26 -6.23 -8.67 -10.52
C GLU A 26 -6.85 -7.90 -11.68
N TYR A 27 -7.96 -7.18 -11.44
CA TYR A 27 -8.60 -6.34 -12.46
C TYR A 27 -7.78 -5.07 -12.75
N ALA A 28 -7.21 -4.43 -11.72
CA ALA A 28 -6.26 -3.32 -11.87
C ALA A 28 -5.02 -3.74 -12.69
N GLY A 29 -4.49 -4.94 -12.46
CA GLY A 29 -3.41 -5.51 -13.28
C GLY A 29 -3.78 -5.80 -14.74
N LEU A 30 -5.03 -5.59 -15.18
CA LEU A 30 -5.52 -5.88 -16.54
C LEU A 30 -6.10 -4.66 -17.29
N ASP A 31 -6.76 -3.70 -16.63
CA ASP A 31 -7.15 -2.42 -17.24
C ASP A 31 -6.36 -1.25 -16.61
N PRO A 32 -5.36 -0.68 -17.32
CA PRO A 32 -4.58 0.45 -16.83
C PRO A 32 -5.39 1.69 -16.42
N ARG A 33 -6.60 1.89 -16.97
CA ARG A 33 -7.48 2.99 -16.57
C ARG A 33 -8.11 2.75 -15.21
N PHE A 34 -8.44 1.49 -14.91
CA PHE A 34 -8.92 1.09 -13.59
C PHE A 34 -7.78 1.10 -12.56
N ASN A 35 -6.57 0.65 -12.94
CA ASN A 35 -5.36 0.81 -12.13
C ASN A 35 -5.15 2.28 -11.72
N ASN A 36 -5.15 3.19 -12.69
CA ASN A 36 -4.96 4.62 -12.43
C ASN A 36 -6.07 5.18 -11.54
N LEU A 37 -7.35 4.84 -11.79
CA LEU A 37 -8.47 5.27 -10.96
C LEU A 37 -8.34 4.83 -9.49
N VAL A 38 -7.93 3.58 -9.25
CA VAL A 38 -7.71 3.06 -7.89
C VAL A 38 -6.50 3.74 -7.23
N ASN A 39 -5.40 3.89 -7.95
CA ASN A 39 -4.19 4.54 -7.44
C ASN A 39 -4.41 6.03 -7.12
N ASP A 40 -5.11 6.78 -7.97
CA ASP A 40 -5.44 8.19 -7.75
C ASP A 40 -6.36 8.36 -6.53
N ALA A 41 -7.35 7.48 -6.35
CA ALA A 41 -8.23 7.49 -5.18
C ALA A 41 -7.46 7.19 -3.88
N MET A 42 -6.64 6.12 -3.86
CA MET A 42 -5.83 5.76 -2.70
C MET A 42 -4.78 6.83 -2.38
N ALA A 43 -4.21 7.49 -3.40
CA ALA A 43 -3.28 8.61 -3.23
C ALA A 43 -3.98 9.84 -2.63
N SER A 44 -5.19 10.18 -3.08
CA SER A 44 -6.00 11.30 -2.54
C SER A 44 -6.20 11.17 -1.02
N ASP A 45 -6.68 10.01 -0.55
CA ASP A 45 -6.90 9.78 0.88
C ASP A 45 -5.58 9.70 1.67
N SER A 46 -4.53 9.19 1.04
CA SER A 46 -3.18 9.17 1.61
C SER A 46 -2.58 10.58 1.76
N ILE A 47 -2.90 11.54 0.90
CA ILE A 47 -2.46 12.95 1.05
C ILE A 47 -3.04 13.59 2.32
N LEU A 48 -4.27 13.26 2.70
CA LEU A 48 -4.88 13.77 3.94
C LEU A 48 -4.34 13.03 5.17
N THR A 49 -4.25 11.70 5.08
CA THR A 49 -3.82 10.83 6.19
C THR A 49 -2.35 11.07 6.54
N SER A 50 -1.46 11.18 5.56
CA SER A 50 -0.03 11.45 5.77
C SER A 50 0.23 12.80 6.45
N LYS A 51 -0.49 13.87 6.07
CA LYS A 51 -0.43 15.18 6.74
C LYS A 51 -0.81 15.08 8.21
N LEU A 52 -1.81 14.26 8.55
CA LEU A 52 -2.20 14.02 9.95
C LEU A 52 -1.10 13.25 10.70
N VAL A 53 -0.60 12.16 10.14
CA VAL A 53 0.47 11.33 10.74
C VAL A 53 1.74 12.14 10.97
N VAL A 54 2.23 12.87 9.97
CA VAL A 54 3.44 13.71 10.05
C VAL A 54 3.27 14.88 11.02
N SER A 55 2.07 15.43 11.20
CA SER A 55 1.85 16.58 12.10
C SER A 55 1.51 16.20 13.54
N LYS A 56 0.88 15.05 13.79
CA LYS A 56 0.41 14.63 15.12
C LYS A 56 1.18 13.47 15.72
N CYS A 57 1.69 12.55 14.91
CA CYS A 57 2.24 11.28 15.39
C CYS A 57 3.77 11.24 15.39
N LYS A 58 4.47 12.38 15.36
CA LYS A 58 5.93 12.45 15.16
C LYS A 58 6.74 11.47 16.02
N GLY A 59 6.41 11.35 17.31
CA GLY A 59 7.11 10.45 18.23
C GLY A 59 7.00 8.96 17.93
N ILE A 60 6.17 8.52 16.95
CA ILE A 60 6.23 7.12 16.48
C ILE A 60 7.46 6.87 15.60
N PHE A 61 8.10 7.91 15.06
CA PHE A 61 9.27 7.82 14.18
C PHE A 61 10.59 8.04 14.94
N ASP A 62 10.55 8.41 16.21
CA ASP A 62 11.75 8.59 17.04
C ASP A 62 12.54 7.27 17.13
N GLY A 63 13.81 7.32 16.72
CA GLY A 63 14.71 6.16 16.69
C GLY A 63 14.47 5.15 15.56
N VAL A 64 13.61 5.47 14.58
CA VAL A 64 13.42 4.63 13.39
C VAL A 64 14.49 4.98 12.35
N ASN A 65 15.24 3.98 11.89
CA ASN A 65 16.28 4.17 10.87
C ASN A 65 15.81 3.80 9.46
N SER A 66 14.92 2.82 9.34
CA SER A 66 14.26 2.48 8.09
C SER A 66 12.80 2.09 8.31
N LEU A 67 11.98 2.37 7.30
CA LEU A 67 10.55 2.18 7.29
C LEU A 67 10.12 1.48 6.01
N VAL A 68 9.18 0.54 6.13
CA VAL A 68 8.53 -0.07 4.96
C VAL A 68 7.03 0.19 5.01
N ASP A 69 6.49 0.61 3.87
CA ASP A 69 5.10 0.92 3.61
C ASP A 69 4.49 -0.20 2.74
N VAL A 70 3.93 -1.22 3.41
CA VAL A 70 3.36 -2.42 2.78
C VAL A 70 1.93 -2.13 2.33
N GLY A 71 1.66 -2.29 1.03
CA GLY A 71 0.42 -1.81 0.40
C GLY A 71 0.42 -0.28 0.19
N GLY A 72 1.60 0.33 0.06
CA GLY A 72 1.78 1.78 -0.04
C GLY A 72 1.43 2.39 -1.41
N GLY A 73 1.04 1.57 -2.39
CA GLY A 73 0.62 1.99 -3.73
C GLY A 73 1.66 2.84 -4.45
N VAL A 74 1.24 4.03 -4.92
CA VAL A 74 2.13 5.05 -5.51
C VAL A 74 3.02 5.80 -4.50
N GLY A 75 3.18 5.25 -3.29
CA GLY A 75 4.15 5.70 -2.29
C GLY A 75 3.81 6.99 -1.56
N THR A 76 2.56 7.45 -1.59
CA THR A 76 2.16 8.76 -1.05
C THR A 76 2.47 8.91 0.44
N MET A 77 2.23 7.88 1.25
CA MET A 77 2.51 7.87 2.70
C MET A 77 4.02 7.84 2.96
N ALA A 78 4.73 6.82 2.45
CA ALA A 78 6.18 6.73 2.53
C ALA A 78 6.91 8.00 2.05
N LYS A 79 6.45 8.65 0.98
CA LYS A 79 7.03 9.90 0.47
C LYS A 79 6.92 11.03 1.50
N ALA A 80 5.72 11.28 2.02
CA ALA A 80 5.51 12.32 3.02
C ALA A 80 6.31 12.08 4.32
N ILE A 81 6.50 10.81 4.71
CA ILE A 81 7.39 10.43 5.81
C ILE A 81 8.86 10.71 5.44
N SER A 82 9.32 10.30 4.26
CA SER A 82 10.70 10.49 3.78
C SER A 82 11.11 11.97 3.67
N GLU A 83 10.16 12.84 3.33
CA GLU A 83 10.32 14.31 3.27
C GLU A 83 10.32 14.96 4.65
N ALA A 84 9.48 14.47 5.58
CA ALA A 84 9.39 14.98 6.95
C ALA A 84 10.53 14.51 7.87
N PHE A 85 11.08 13.32 7.60
CA PHE A 85 12.14 12.68 8.38
C PHE A 85 13.28 12.19 7.46
N PRO A 86 14.15 13.09 6.94
CA PRO A 86 15.17 12.74 5.94
C PRO A 86 16.30 11.80 6.39
N HIS A 87 16.24 11.28 7.63
CA HIS A 87 17.10 10.24 8.16
C HIS A 87 16.49 8.84 8.03
N ILE A 88 15.19 8.73 7.74
CA ILE A 88 14.49 7.45 7.61
C ILE A 88 14.57 6.98 6.16
N ASP A 89 15.16 5.80 5.98
CA ASP A 89 15.27 5.13 4.69
C ASP A 89 13.95 4.39 4.39
N CYS A 90 13.08 4.99 3.60
CA CYS A 90 11.72 4.51 3.33
C CYS A 90 11.70 3.56 2.12
N THR A 91 10.92 2.49 2.19
CA THR A 91 10.64 1.58 1.06
C THR A 91 9.14 1.37 0.92
N VAL A 92 8.61 1.51 -0.29
CA VAL A 92 7.24 1.14 -0.66
C VAL A 92 7.27 -0.28 -1.19
N PHE A 93 6.38 -1.14 -0.67
CA PHE A 93 6.27 -2.52 -1.10
C PHE A 93 4.83 -2.81 -1.58
N ASP A 94 4.69 -3.20 -2.85
CA ASP A 94 3.37 -3.37 -3.50
C ASP A 94 3.41 -4.33 -4.70
N LEU A 95 2.26 -4.50 -5.36
CA LEU A 95 2.06 -5.24 -6.59
C LEU A 95 2.95 -4.69 -7.71
N LEU A 96 3.54 -5.59 -8.51
CA LEU A 96 4.52 -5.20 -9.55
C LEU A 96 3.94 -4.21 -10.57
N HIS A 97 2.65 -4.30 -10.91
CA HIS A 97 1.96 -3.42 -11.86
C HIS A 97 1.62 -2.02 -11.30
N VAL A 98 1.85 -1.79 -10.00
CA VAL A 98 1.69 -0.49 -9.34
C VAL A 98 3.03 0.24 -9.25
N VAL A 99 4.12 -0.50 -9.02
CA VAL A 99 5.45 0.08 -8.74
C VAL A 99 6.47 -0.04 -9.89
N SER A 100 6.14 -0.70 -11.01
CA SER A 100 7.05 -0.93 -12.15
C SER A 100 7.69 0.34 -12.70
N ASP A 101 6.91 1.42 -12.78
CA ASP A 101 7.29 2.66 -13.45
C ASP A 101 7.60 3.80 -12.46
N LEU A 102 7.61 3.50 -11.14
CA LEU A 102 7.83 4.47 -10.08
C LEU A 102 9.32 4.63 -9.76
N GLN A 103 9.83 5.85 -9.91
CA GLN A 103 11.21 6.18 -9.55
C GLN A 103 11.32 6.63 -8.09
N GLY A 104 12.28 6.04 -7.38
CA GLY A 104 12.62 6.40 -6.01
C GLY A 104 13.27 7.78 -5.87
N SER A 105 13.44 8.21 -4.62
CA SER A 105 14.22 9.39 -4.24
C SER A 105 15.42 8.98 -3.37
N LYS A 106 16.18 9.94 -2.84
CA LYS A 106 17.39 9.69 -2.03
C LYS A 106 17.16 8.69 -0.89
N ASN A 107 16.03 8.79 -0.19
CA ASN A 107 15.63 7.95 0.94
C ASN A 107 14.23 7.35 0.75
N LEU A 108 13.79 7.15 -0.51
CA LEU A 108 12.54 6.48 -0.87
C LEU A 108 12.79 5.47 -1.99
N LYS A 109 12.49 4.19 -1.75
CA LYS A 109 12.69 3.08 -2.69
C LYS A 109 11.36 2.39 -2.98
N TYR A 110 11.27 1.68 -4.10
CA TYR A 110 10.10 0.87 -4.48
C TYR A 110 10.52 -0.60 -4.67
N ALA A 111 9.66 -1.53 -4.25
CA ALA A 111 9.89 -2.97 -4.35
C ALA A 111 8.59 -3.71 -4.73
N GLY A 112 8.61 -4.42 -5.86
CA GLY A 112 7.49 -5.26 -6.29
C GLY A 112 7.47 -6.63 -5.60
N GLU A 113 6.29 -7.25 -5.48
CA GLU A 113 6.06 -8.53 -4.78
C GLU A 113 7.05 -9.68 -5.09
N ILE A 114 7.59 -9.75 -6.31
CA ILE A 114 8.60 -10.76 -6.69
C ILE A 114 9.83 -10.72 -5.75
N CYS A 115 10.09 -9.58 -5.10
CA CYS A 115 11.15 -9.38 -4.11
C CYS A 115 10.87 -10.01 -2.73
N LEU A 116 9.72 -10.67 -2.51
CA LEU A 116 9.34 -11.32 -1.24
C LEU A 116 10.42 -12.21 -0.61
N ARG A 117 11.27 -12.87 -1.42
CA ARG A 117 12.37 -13.71 -0.92
C ARG A 117 13.45 -12.92 -0.15
N GLN A 118 13.62 -11.64 -0.46
CA GLN A 118 14.50 -10.73 0.29
C GLN A 118 13.80 -10.23 1.56
N PHE A 119 12.49 -9.99 1.46
CA PHE A 119 11.65 -9.34 2.48
C PHE A 119 11.25 -10.25 3.65
N LEU A 120 10.88 -11.50 3.35
CA LEU A 120 10.41 -12.50 4.32
C LEU A 120 11.45 -12.92 5.38
N ARG A 121 12.69 -12.43 5.31
CA ARG A 121 13.72 -12.64 6.33
C ARG A 121 13.52 -11.80 7.60
N GLN A 122 12.57 -10.86 7.64
CA GLN A 122 12.46 -9.89 8.75
C GLN A 122 11.05 -9.73 9.36
N MET A 123 10.01 -10.46 8.92
CA MET A 123 8.62 -10.25 9.37
C MET A 123 8.06 -11.31 10.35
N LEU A 124 7.30 -10.85 11.35
CA LEU A 124 6.48 -11.68 12.26
C LEU A 124 5.13 -11.00 12.57
N PHE A 125 4.07 -11.35 11.82
CA PHE A 125 2.65 -10.99 12.05
C PHE A 125 2.36 -9.46 12.09
N TYR A 126 1.15 -8.87 12.14
CA TYR A 126 -0.27 -9.28 12.15
C TYR A 126 -1.08 -8.09 11.51
N SER A 127 -2.32 -8.11 11.03
CA SER A 127 -3.45 -9.06 11.00
C SER A 127 -4.45 -8.72 9.87
N ARG A 128 -5.52 -9.52 9.73
CA ARG A 128 -6.70 -9.35 8.84
C ARG A 128 -7.29 -7.92 8.73
N GLY A 129 -7.69 -7.52 7.52
CA GLY A 129 -9.11 -7.19 7.28
C GLY A 129 -9.51 -5.74 6.98
N TYR A 130 -8.61 -4.76 6.95
CA TYR A 130 -8.91 -3.39 6.49
C TYR A 130 -7.70 -2.79 5.75
N CYS A 131 -7.93 -1.76 4.92
CA CYS A 131 -6.86 -0.97 4.31
C CYS A 131 -6.13 -0.14 5.37
N ILE A 132 -5.08 -0.71 5.94
CA ILE A 132 -4.12 -0.01 6.81
C ILE A 132 -2.73 -0.22 6.22
N THR A 133 -2.10 0.85 5.74
CA THR A 133 -0.71 0.86 5.25
C THR A 133 0.21 0.26 6.29
N GLY A 134 0.83 -0.88 5.97
CA GLY A 134 1.58 -1.69 6.94
C GLY A 134 2.96 -1.09 7.21
N VAL A 135 3.05 -0.18 8.19
CA VAL A 135 4.30 0.48 8.59
C VAL A 135 5.17 -0.46 9.43
N MET A 136 6.16 -1.07 8.79
CA MET A 136 7.26 -1.76 9.50
C MET A 136 8.34 -0.76 9.90
N LYS A 137 8.81 -0.83 11.15
CA LYS A 137 9.99 -0.13 11.65
C LYS A 137 11.15 -1.10 11.78
N THR A 138 12.34 -0.70 11.35
CA THR A 138 13.60 -1.35 11.75
C THR A 138 14.50 -0.34 12.47
N ALA A 139 15.23 -0.84 13.46
CA ALA A 139 16.17 -0.12 14.32
C ALA A 139 17.60 -0.46 13.92
#